data_AF-A0A3G6RUY7-F1
#
_entry.id   AF-A0A3G6RUY7-F1
#
_cell.length_a   1.000
_cell.length_b   1.000
_cell.length_c   1.000
_cell.angle_alpha   90.00
_cell.angle_beta   90.00
_cell.angle_gamma   90.00
#
_symmetry.space_group_name_H-M   'P 1'
#
loop_
_entity.id
_entity.type
_entity.pdbx_description
1 polymer ?
#
loop_
_entity_poly.entity_id
_entity_poly.type
_entity_poly.pdbx_seq_one_letter_code
_entity_poly.pdbx_strand_id
1 'polypeptide(L)'
;MKNMEHKIRRVIEEYSIIDEFVHKDYTLNITAKEILKVLDDLILYEDDNENEIYDQYDLTKEQIEKLKPFLENTFNEDFDKYIYQLACYGEDE
;
A
#
# COMPACT_ATOMS: atom_id res chain seq x y z
N MET A 1 4.74 29.96 -10.26
CA MET A 1 3.98 28.85 -9.67
C MET A 1 5.00 27.77 -9.34
N LYS A 2 5.18 27.43 -8.05
CA LYS A 2 5.94 26.23 -7.69
C LYS A 2 4.99 25.05 -7.97
N ASN A 3 5.37 24.16 -8.87
CA ASN A 3 4.76 22.83 -8.92
C ASN A 3 5.10 22.19 -7.57
N MET A 4 4.13 22.10 -6.66
CA MET A 4 4.26 21.25 -5.49
C MET A 4 4.01 19.83 -6.01
N GLU A 5 5.07 19.06 -6.18
CA GLU A 5 4.93 17.62 -6.33
C GLU A 5 4.40 17.09 -4.99
N HIS A 6 3.14 16.68 -4.96
CA HIS A 6 2.58 16.01 -3.78
C HIS A 6 3.39 14.74 -3.53
N LYS A 7 4.10 14.68 -2.40
CA LYS A 7 4.86 13.49 -2.02
C LYS A 7 3.86 12.46 -1.51
N ILE A 8 3.72 11.36 -2.23
CA ILE A 8 2.78 10.28 -1.86
C ILE A 8 3.56 9.20 -1.11
N ARG A 9 3.15 8.91 0.13
CA ARG A 9 3.63 7.78 0.93
C ARG A 9 2.81 6.54 0.60
N ARG A 10 3.46 5.44 0.27
CA ARG A 10 2.84 4.13 -0.03
C ARG A 10 3.15 3.16 1.09
N VAL A 11 2.16 2.43 1.56
CA VAL A 11 2.31 1.50 2.68
C VAL A 11 1.52 0.23 2.45
N ILE A 12 1.93 -0.82 3.15
CA ILE A 12 1.04 -1.92 3.53
C ILE A 12 0.56 -1.65 4.94
N GLU A 13 -0.73 -1.45 5.15
CA GLU A 13 -1.35 -1.37 6.47
C GLU A 13 -1.60 -2.76 7.05
N GLU A 14 -1.52 -2.86 8.37
CA GLU A 14 -1.92 -4.00 9.17
C GLU A 14 -3.24 -3.67 9.88
N TYR A 15 -4.35 -4.11 9.30
CA TYR A 15 -5.71 -3.86 9.78
C TYR A 15 -6.19 -5.02 10.65
N SER A 16 -6.51 -4.76 11.92
CA SER A 16 -6.96 -5.76 12.89
C SER A 16 -8.38 -6.21 12.61
N ILE A 17 -8.56 -7.53 12.45
CA ILE A 17 -9.88 -8.14 12.27
C ILE A 17 -10.70 -8.07 13.57
N ILE A 18 -10.04 -7.97 14.73
CA ILE A 18 -10.70 -8.04 16.04
C ILE A 18 -11.21 -6.67 16.48
N ASP A 19 -10.36 -5.65 16.37
CA ASP A 19 -10.68 -4.32 16.88
C ASP A 19 -11.00 -3.31 15.77
N GLU A 20 -10.87 -3.69 14.50
CA GLU A 20 -11.23 -2.87 13.34
C GLU A 20 -10.41 -1.57 13.23
N PHE A 21 -9.16 -1.59 13.70
CA PHE A 21 -8.21 -0.48 13.53
C PHE A 21 -6.93 -0.89 12.81
N VAL A 22 -6.29 0.10 12.17
CA VAL A 22 -4.94 -0.01 11.63
C VAL A 22 -3.94 0.08 12.79
N HIS A 23 -3.11 -0.94 12.94
CA HIS A 23 -2.11 -1.02 14.02
C HIS A 23 -0.74 -0.53 13.57
N LYS A 24 -0.43 -0.73 12.29
CA LYS A 24 0.91 -0.50 11.78
C LYS A 24 0.93 -0.33 10.27
N ASP A 25 1.89 0.48 9.82
CA ASP A 25 2.20 0.67 8.41
C ASP A 25 3.59 0.13 8.11
N TYR A 26 3.72 -0.52 6.95
CA TYR A 26 4.99 -0.92 6.37
C TYR A 26 5.24 -0.11 5.10
N THR A 27 6.15 0.86 5.17
CA THR A 27 6.43 1.76 4.04
C THR A 27 7.11 1.04 2.88
N LEU A 28 6.58 1.30 1.68
CA LEU A 28 7.06 0.79 0.39
C LEU A 28 7.88 1.86 -0.32
N ASN A 29 9.11 1.52 -0.69
CA ASN A 29 9.99 2.38 -1.46
C ASN A 29 9.86 2.10 -2.97
N ILE A 30 8.65 2.27 -3.50
CA ILE A 30 8.31 2.17 -4.93
C ILE A 30 7.22 3.18 -5.31
N THR A 31 7.09 3.44 -6.61
CA THR A 31 6.03 4.30 -7.17
C THR A 31 4.73 3.52 -7.42
N ALA A 32 3.62 4.24 -7.66
CA ALA A 32 2.34 3.62 -8.05
C ALA A 32 2.48 2.79 -9.35
N LYS A 33 3.20 3.31 -10.35
CA LYS A 33 3.48 2.56 -11.60
C LYS A 33 4.24 1.26 -11.37
N GLU A 34 5.18 1.26 -10.42
CA GLU A 34 5.93 0.05 -10.08
C GLU A 34 5.07 -0.94 -9.30
N ILE A 35 4.22 -0.46 -8.39
CA ILE A 35 3.21 -1.29 -7.71
C ILE A 35 2.36 -2.03 -8.75
N LEU A 36 1.79 -1.33 -9.73
CA LEU A 36 0.93 -1.96 -10.76
C LEU A 36 1.68 -2.92 -11.70
N LYS A 37 2.99 -2.75 -11.87
CA LYS A 37 3.82 -3.69 -12.63
C LYS A 37 4.13 -4.95 -11.83
N VAL A 38 4.36 -4.78 -10.52
CA VAL A 38 4.66 -5.88 -9.59
C VAL A 38 3.38 -6.68 -9.31
N LEU A 39 2.27 -5.97 -9.09
CA LEU A 39 0.93 -6.50 -8.89
C LEU A 39 0.17 -6.44 -10.21
N ASP A 40 0.59 -7.25 -11.17
CA ASP A 40 0.01 -7.36 -12.50
C ASP A 40 -1.47 -7.83 -12.51
N ASP A 41 -1.95 -8.31 -11.36
CA ASP A 41 -3.30 -8.74 -11.08
C ASP A 41 -4.13 -7.73 -10.26
N LEU A 42 -3.57 -6.59 -9.86
CA LEU A 42 -4.30 -5.56 -9.11
C LEU A 42 -5.28 -4.82 -10.03
N ILE A 43 -6.56 -4.92 -9.70
CA ILE A 43 -7.64 -4.21 -10.41
C ILE A 43 -7.96 -2.94 -9.63
N LEU A 44 -7.70 -1.80 -10.25
CA LEU A 44 -8.00 -0.49 -9.67
C LEU A 44 -9.49 -0.14 -9.76
N TYR A 45 -9.97 0.62 -8.78
CA TYR A 45 -11.25 1.33 -8.81
C TYR A 45 -11.23 2.46 -9.86
N GLU A 46 -12.41 3.00 -10.20
CA GLU A 46 -12.59 3.88 -11.37
C GLU A 46 -11.88 5.25 -11.26
N ASP A 47 -11.66 5.74 -10.04
CA ASP A 47 -11.01 7.00 -9.72
C ASP A 47 -9.49 6.89 -9.56
N ASP A 48 -8.97 5.68 -9.49
CA ASP A 48 -7.54 5.40 -9.41
C ASP A 48 -6.88 5.30 -10.78
N ASN A 49 -5.58 5.59 -10.81
CA ASN A 49 -4.78 5.48 -12.03
C ASN A 49 -3.32 5.12 -11.76
N GLU A 50 -2.56 4.95 -12.84
CA GLU A 50 -1.15 4.53 -12.75
C GLU A 50 -0.22 5.49 -11.99
N ASN A 51 -0.61 6.74 -11.81
CA ASN A 51 0.18 7.74 -11.08
C ASN A 51 -0.26 7.89 -9.63
N GLU A 52 -1.55 7.69 -9.37
CA GLU A 52 -2.22 8.03 -8.11
C GLU A 52 -3.23 6.94 -7.77
N ILE A 53 -2.99 6.26 -6.65
CA ILE A 53 -3.88 5.29 -6.04
C ILE A 53 -4.42 5.99 -4.79
N TYR A 54 -5.73 6.18 -4.70
CA TYR A 54 -6.43 6.86 -3.62
C TYR A 54 -7.11 5.87 -2.69
N ASP A 55 -7.61 4.77 -3.25
CA ASP A 55 -8.31 3.74 -2.48
C ASP A 55 -7.36 2.77 -1.76
N GLN A 56 -7.90 2.11 -0.76
CA GLN A 56 -7.27 0.99 -0.07
C GLN A 56 -7.63 -0.33 -0.76
N TYR A 57 -6.66 -1.21 -0.89
CA TYR A 57 -6.84 -2.52 -1.53
C TYR A 57 -6.37 -3.65 -0.64
N ASP A 58 -7.27 -4.58 -0.32
CA ASP A 58 -6.91 -5.83 0.35
C ASP A 58 -5.89 -6.60 -0.50
N LEU A 59 -4.76 -6.94 0.11
CA LEU A 59 -3.69 -7.68 -0.54
C LEU A 59 -3.80 -9.17 -0.23
N THR A 60 -3.64 -9.98 -1.26
CA THR A 60 -3.44 -11.43 -1.08
C THR A 60 -2.04 -11.72 -0.55
N LYS A 61 -1.84 -12.92 0.00
CA LYS A 61 -0.51 -13.39 0.42
C LYS A 61 0.52 -13.32 -0.71
N GLU A 62 0.13 -13.70 -1.92
CA GLU A 62 1.02 -13.66 -3.09
C GLU A 62 1.43 -12.23 -3.44
N GLN A 63 0.49 -11.29 -3.42
CA GLN A 63 0.78 -9.87 -3.69
C GLN A 63 1.71 -9.29 -2.63
N ILE A 64 1.54 -9.66 -1.36
CA ILE A 64 2.44 -9.25 -0.28
C ILE A 64 3.85 -9.79 -0.52
N GLU A 65 4.02 -11.07 -0.89
CA GLU A 65 5.34 -11.63 -1.23
C GLU A 65 6.02 -10.86 -2.37
N LYS A 66 5.26 -10.46 -3.39
CA LYS A 66 5.78 -9.65 -4.50
C LYS A 66 6.22 -8.25 -4.03
N LEU A 67 5.57 -7.68 -3.02
CA LEU A 67 5.89 -6.36 -2.47
C LEU A 67 7.00 -6.36 -1.41
N LYS A 68 7.24 -7.47 -0.70
CA LYS A 68 8.27 -7.58 0.36
C LYS A 68 9.65 -7.01 0.00
N PRO A 69 10.20 -7.22 -1.22
CA PRO A 69 11.50 -6.68 -1.61
C PRO A 69 11.60 -5.15 -1.57
N PHE A 70 10.46 -4.45 -1.55
CA PHE A 70 10.37 -3.00 -1.60
C PHE A 70 10.08 -2.36 -0.24
N LEU A 71 9.94 -3.16 0.82
CA LEU A 71 9.69 -2.65 2.16
C LEU A 71 10.96 -2.07 2.79
N GLU A 72 10.81 -0.92 3.43
CA GLU A 72 11.91 -0.27 4.16
C GLU A 72 12.20 -0.94 5.51
N ASN A 73 11.21 -1.66 6.04
CA ASN A 73 11.27 -2.29 7.36
C ASN A 73 10.89 -3.77 7.27
N THR A 74 11.30 -4.55 8.27
CA THR A 74 10.92 -5.96 8.38
C THR A 74 9.40 -6.10 8.46
N PHE A 75 8.85 -6.89 7.53
CA PHE A 75 7.45 -7.29 7.53
C PHE A 75 7.24 -8.44 8.52
N ASN A 76 6.27 -8.31 9.42
CA ASN A 76 5.93 -9.36 10.38
C ASN A 76 4.47 -9.76 10.22
N GLU A 77 4.24 -10.77 9.40
CA GLU A 77 2.90 -11.19 9.04
C GLU A 77 2.24 -12.10 10.09
N ASP A 78 0.98 -11.79 10.40
CA ASP A 78 0.06 -12.60 11.20
C ASP A 78 -1.34 -12.52 10.58
N PHE A 79 -1.57 -13.34 9.54
CA PHE A 79 -2.82 -13.38 8.78
C PHE A 79 -4.02 -13.94 9.56
N ASP A 80 -3.78 -14.52 10.75
CA ASP A 80 -4.87 -14.96 11.63
C ASP A 80 -5.48 -13.77 12.39
N LYS A 81 -4.73 -12.67 12.52
CA LYS A 81 -5.16 -11.46 13.21
C LYS A 81 -5.44 -10.28 12.29
N TYR A 82 -4.75 -10.22 11.15
CA TYR A 82 -4.70 -9.01 10.34
C TYR A 82 -5.06 -9.26 8.87
N ILE A 83 -5.77 -8.30 8.30
CA ILE A 83 -5.87 -8.07 6.86
C ILE A 83 -4.79 -7.06 6.51
N TYR A 84 -4.11 -7.28 5.39
CA TYR A 84 -3.09 -6.36 4.91
C TYR A 84 -3.59 -5.60 3.70
N GLN A 85 -3.47 -4.29 3.73
CA GLN A 85 -4.05 -3.41 2.70
C GLN A 85 -2.98 -2.53 2.09
N LEU A 86 -2.95 -2.41 0.77
CA LEU A 86 -2.19 -1.36 0.11
C LEU A 86 -2.92 -0.03 0.37
N ALA A 87 -2.21 0.95 0.90
CA ALA A 87 -2.71 2.31 1.07
C ALA A 87 -1.70 3.34 0.60
N CYS A 88 -2.21 4.45 0.10
CA CYS A 88 -1.41 5.59 -0.35
C CYS A 88 -1.95 6.86 0.30
N TYR A 89 -1.08 7.64 0.91
CA TYR A 89 -1.43 8.92 1.52
C TYR A 89 -0.66 10.04 0.85
N GLY A 90 -1.31 11.18 0.67
CA GLY A 90 -0.57 12.43 0.53
C GLY A 90 0.22 12.68 1.81
N GLU A 91 1.52 12.92 1.70
CA GLU A 91 2.25 13.57 2.78
C GLU A 91 1.80 15.04 2.80
N ASP A 92 0.91 15.37 3.73
CA ASP A 92 0.73 16.76 4.12
C ASP A 92 2.03 17.23 4.79
N GLU A 93 2.68 18.26 4.24
CA GLU A 93 3.83 18.94 4.88
C GLU A 93 3.41 19.67 6.16
#